data_AF-A0A1V5V4S1-F1
#
_entry.id   AF-A0A1V5V4S1-F1
#
_cell.length_a   1.000
_cell.length_b   1.000
_cell.length_c   1.000
_cell.angle_alpha   90.00
_cell.angle_beta   90.00
_cell.angle_gamma   90.00
#
_symmetry.space_group_name_H-M   'P 1'
#
loop_
_entity.id
_entity.type
_entity.pdbx_description
1 polymer ?
#
loop_
_entity_poly.entity_id
_entity_poly.type
_entity_poly.pdbx_seq_one_letter_code
_entity_poly.pdbx_strand_id
1 'polypeptide(L)' 'MFHQKYRPALRIRYSLKNLYYRDGMLNIPLFLSDYTTELIEMVLSGNLIQEKHQNEDK' A
#
# COMPACT_ATOMS: atom_id res chain seq x y z
N MET A 1 -9.31 13.94 6.44
CA MET A 1 -10.40 14.77 5.88
C MET A 1 -10.58 14.67 4.36
N PHE A 2 -9.57 14.48 3.50
CA PHE A 2 -9.80 14.26 2.05
C PHE A 2 -10.09 12.79 1.66
N HIS A 3 -9.27 11.84 2.12
CA HIS A 3 -9.44 10.42 1.78
C HIS A 3 -10.76 9.80 2.29
N GLN A 4 -11.33 10.34 3.37
CA GLN A 4 -12.61 9.88 3.91
C GLN A 4 -13.79 10.27 3.01
N LYS A 5 -13.68 11.42 2.34
CA LYS A 5 -14.70 11.96 1.43
C LYS A 5 -14.70 11.27 0.07
N TYR A 6 -13.51 11.05 -0.49
CA TYR A 6 -13.38 10.54 -1.86
C TYR A 6 -13.06 9.05 -1.95
N ARG A 7 -12.66 8.41 -0.83
CA ARG A 7 -12.34 6.98 -0.73
C ARG A 7 -11.61 6.44 -1.98
N PRO A 8 -10.47 7.05 -2.37
CA PRO A 8 -9.75 6.63 -3.56
C PRO A 8 -9.31 5.17 -3.41
N ALA A 9 -9.33 4.42 -4.52
CA ALA A 9 -8.95 3.01 -4.55
C ALA A 9 -7.50 2.78 -4.10
N LEU A 10 -6.62 3.75 -4.34
CA LEU A 10 -5.22 3.72 -3.90
C LEU A 10 -4.78 5.10 -3.43
N ARG A 11 -4.00 5.13 -2.35
CA ARG A 11 -3.32 6.32 -1.83
C ARG A 11 -1.83 6.05 -1.80
N ILE A 12 -1.04 7.00 -2.29
CA ILE A 12 0.41 6.86 -2.35
C ILE A 12 1.03 7.88 -1.41
N ARG A 13 2.04 7.46 -0.65
CA ARG A 13 2.86 8.34 0.16
C ARG A 13 4.33 7.98 0.00
N TYR A 14 5.16 8.98 -0.24
CA TYR A 14 6.61 8.83 -0.14
C TYR A 14 7.10 9.16 1.28
N SER A 15 7.99 8.35 1.82
CA SER A 15 8.64 8.65 3.11
C SER A 15 9.98 7.91 3.24
N LEU A 16 10.69 8.08 4.35
CA LEU A 16 11.87 7.25 4.68
C LEU A 16 11.52 5.94 5.40
N LYS A 17 10.22 5.63 5.57
CA LYS A 17 9.76 4.38 6.18
C LYS A 17 9.72 3.25 5.14
N ASN A 18 9.72 2.01 5.62
CA ASN A 18 9.67 0.78 4.81
C ASN A 18 8.49 0.75 3.83
N LEU A 19 8.64 -0.02 2.75
CA LEU A 19 7.57 -0.32 1.82
C LEU A 19 6.45 -1.06 2.55
N TYR A 20 5.21 -0.56 2.42
CA TYR A 20 4.05 -1.28 2.93
C TYR A 20 2.78 -0.86 2.19
N TYR A 21 1.81 -1.77 2.16
CA TYR A 21 0.44 -1.49 1.71
C TYR A 21 -0.55 -1.84 2.81
N ARG A 22 -1.31 -0.86 3.30
CA ARG A 22 -2.32 -1.06 4.36
C ARG A 22 -3.49 -0.11 4.15
N ASP A 23 -4.71 -0.62 4.26
CA ASP A 23 -5.95 0.15 4.18
C ASP A 23 -6.02 1.05 2.93
N GLY A 24 -5.63 0.52 1.77
CA GLY A 24 -5.61 1.29 0.52
C GLY A 24 -4.54 2.37 0.48
N MET A 25 -3.50 2.30 1.32
CA MET A 25 -2.36 3.22 1.28
C MET A 25 -1.04 2.46 1.11
N LEU A 26 -0.38 2.78 0.01
CA LEU A 26 0.96 2.34 -0.37
C LEU A 26 1.98 3.39 0.09
N ASN A 27 2.83 3.01 1.04
CA ASN A 27 3.99 3.80 1.41
C ASN A 27 5.19 3.34 0.58
N ILE A 28 5.79 4.24 -0.20
CA ILE A 28 6.99 3.99 -0.99
C ILE A 28 8.17 4.69 -0.29
N PRO A 29 9.24 3.96 0.09
CA PRO A 29 10.46 4.58 0.55
C PRO A 29 11.01 5.54 -0.52
N LEU A 30 11.51 6.72 -0.15
CA LEU A 30 11.99 7.72 -1.12
C LEU A 30 13.06 7.17 -2.07
N PHE A 31 13.94 6.29 -1.60
CA PHE A 31 14.96 5.65 -2.43
C PHE A 31 14.42 4.58 -3.41
N LEU A 32 13.11 4.28 -3.35
CA LEU A 32 12.40 3.41 -4.29
C LEU A 32 11.40 4.19 -5.16
N SER A 33 11.45 5.52 -5.19
CA SER A 33 10.51 6.34 -5.98
C SER A 33 10.49 5.99 -7.46
N ASP A 34 11.62 5.53 -7.99
CA ASP A 34 11.73 5.19 -9.42
C ASP A 34 10.92 3.94 -9.78
N TYR A 35 10.62 3.09 -8.80
CA TYR A 35 9.78 1.90 -8.97
C TYR A 35 8.28 2.17 -8.72
N THR A 36 7.86 3.43 -8.73
CA THR A 36 6.48 3.80 -8.36
C THR A 36 5.45 3.10 -9.23
N THR A 37 5.67 3.08 -10.54
CA THR A 37 4.72 2.50 -11.50
C THR A 37 4.56 1.01 -11.24
N GLU A 38 5.67 0.28 -11.10
CA GLU A 38 5.73 -1.14 -10.84
C GLU A 38 5.06 -1.48 -9.50
N LEU A 39 5.32 -0.70 -8.44
CA LEU A 39 4.71 -0.91 -7.13
C LEU A 39 3.19 -0.66 -7.16
N ILE A 40 2.72 0.33 -7.92
CA ILE A 40 1.28 0.56 -8.13
C ILE A 40 0.66 -0.62 -8.87
N GLU A 41 1.28 -1.07 -9.95
CA GLU A 41 0.80 -2.22 -10.73
C GLU A 41 0.72 -3.49 -9.89
N MET A 42 1.73 -3.75 -9.05
CA MET A 42 1.73 -4.87 -8.11
C MET A 42 0.60 -4.79 -7.08
N VAL A 43 0.27 -3.58 -6.58
CA VAL A 43 -0.87 -3.40 -5.66
C VAL A 43 -2.19 -3.61 -6.39
N LEU A 44 -2.38 -3.00 -7.55
CA LEU A 44 -3.64 -3.04 -8.30
C LEU A 44 -3.91 -4.42 -8.91
N SER A 45 -2.88 -5.19 -9.24
CA SER A 45 -2.98 -6.58 -9.70
C SER A 45 -3.22 -7.60 -8.57
N GLY A 46 -3.16 -7.18 -7.30
CA GLY A 46 -3.37 -8.05 -6.13
C GLY A 46 -2.13 -8.85 -5.69
N ASN A 47 -0.97 -8.60 -6.29
CA ASN A 47 0.27 -9.35 -6.05
C ASN A 47 1.00 -8.96 -4.76
N LEU A 48 0.62 -7.85 -4.10
CA LEU A 48 1.19 -7.40 -2.83
C LEU A 48 0.35 -7.77 -1.59
N ILE A 49 -0.66 -8.65 -1.73
CA ILE A 49 -1.49 -9.09 -0.59
C ILE A 49 -0.82 -10.28 0.13
N GLN A 50 0.01 -9.99 1.11
CA GLN A 50 0.25 -10.81 2.30
C GLN A 50 0.16 -9.83 3.49
N GLU A 51 -0.71 -9.96 4.48
CA GLU A 51 -0.92 -11.11 5.36
C GLU A 51 -2.40 -11.34 5.65
N LYS A 52 -2.86 -12.59 5.56
CA LYS A 52 -4.05 -13.02 6.31
C LYS A 52 -3.60 -13.14 7.77
N HIS A 53 -4.19 -12.35 8.65
CA HIS A 53 -4.21 -12.66 10.08
C HIS A 53 -4.80 -14.08 10.24
N GLN A 54 -3.96 -15.07 10.56
CA GLN A 54 -4.41 -16.29 11.19
C GLN A 54 -4.87 -15.89 12.59
N ASN A 55 -6.18 -15.68 12.77
CA ASN A 55 -6.79 -15.93 14.06
C ASN A 55 -6.89 -17.45 14.19
N GLU A 56 -5.97 -18.05 14.93
CA GLU A 56 -6.26 -19.34 15.54
C GLU A 56 -7.12 -19.04 16.78
N ASP A 57 -8.40 -19.39 16.65
CA ASP A 57 -9.28 -19.62 17.78
C ASP A 57 -8.64 -20.64 18.73
N LYS A 58 -8.32 -20.21 19.95
CA LYS A 58 -8.40 -21.02 21.18
C LYS A 58 -8.87 -20.16 22.34
#